data_AF-A0A8T6LZS9-F1
#
_entry.id   AF-A0A8T6LZS9-F1
#
_cell.length_a   1.000
_cell.length_b   1.000
_cell.length_c   1.000
_cell.angle_alpha   90.00
_cell.angle_beta   90.00
_cell.angle_gamma   90.00
#
_symmetry.space_group_name_H-M   'P 1'
#
loop_
_entity.id
_entity.type
_entity.pdbx_description
1 polymer ?
#
loop_
_entity_poly.entity_id
_entity_poly.type
_entity_poly.pdbx_seq_one_letter_code
_entity_poly.pdbx_strand_id
1 'polypeptide(L)' 'IQVFTPTPMTMSTCMYYTSIDPKTGKAIYVPYTYREKKDQKSELYKSIR' A
#
# COMPACT_ATOMS: atom_id res chain seq x y z
N ILE A 1 4.14 -1.53 13.72
CA ILE A 1 3.54 -1.05 12.45
C ILE A 1 2.25 -1.82 12.24
N GLN A 2 1.12 -1.12 12.08
CA GLN A 2 -0.18 -1.73 11.82
C GLN A 2 -0.22 -2.18 10.36
N VAL A 3 -0.60 -3.43 10.10
CA VAL A 3 -0.97 -3.84 8.74
C VAL A 3 -2.31 -3.17 8.47
N PHE A 4 -2.30 -2.09 7.69
CA PHE A 4 -3.53 -1.44 7.26
C PHE A 4 -4.28 -2.43 6.36
N THR A 5 -5.29 -3.08 6.92
CA THR A 5 -6.30 -3.75 6.10
C THR A 5 -7.21 -2.65 5.60
N PRO A 6 -7.27 -2.40 4.27
CA PRO A 6 -8.17 -1.38 3.77
C PRO A 6 -9.59 -1.81 4.16
N THR A 7 -10.28 -0.95 4.92
CA THR A 7 -11.63 -1.25 5.40
C THR A 7 -12.50 -1.60 4.19
N PRO A 8 -13.18 -2.75 4.16
CA PRO A 8 -14.00 -3.12 3.01
C PRO A 8 -15.01 -2.01 2.68
N MET A 9 -15.29 -1.83 1.39
CA MET A 9 -16.07 -0.70 0.82
C MET A 9 -15.42 0.69 0.88
N THR A 10 -14.11 0.78 1.09
CA THR A 10 -13.38 2.06 0.96
C THR A 10 -12.62 2.18 -0.35
N MET A 11 -12.37 3.42 -0.77
CA MET A 11 -11.53 3.73 -1.93
C MET A 11 -10.14 3.09 -1.81
N SER A 12 -9.59 2.97 -0.60
CA SER A 12 -8.33 2.25 -0.35
C SER A 12 -8.38 0.77 -0.72
N THR A 13 -9.54 0.11 -0.58
CA THR A 13 -9.71 -1.28 -1.01
C THR A 13 -9.70 -1.35 -2.53
N CYS A 14 -10.46 -0.49 -3.22
CA CYS A 14 -10.45 -0.41 -4.68
C CYS A 14 -9.04 -0.13 -5.20
N MET A 15 -8.36 0.88 -4.66
CA MET A 15 -6.96 1.22 -4.99
C MET A 15 -6.01 0.04 -4.78
N TYR A 16 -6.15 -0.72 -3.69
CA TYR A 16 -5.31 -1.89 -3.42
C TYR A 16 -5.50 -3.01 -4.45
N TYR A 17 -6.73 -3.21 -4.93
CA TYR A 17 -7.03 -4.24 -5.93
C TYR A 17 -6.78 -3.78 -7.38
N THR A 18 -7.06 -2.53 -7.71
CA THR A 18 -6.93 -2.01 -9.08
C THR A 18 -5.55 -1.43 -9.37
N SER A 19 -4.73 -1.16 -8.34
CA SER A 19 -3.46 -0.44 -8.47
C SER A 19 -3.58 0.90 -9.22
N ILE A 20 -4.76 1.52 -9.17
CA ILE A 20 -5.05 2.79 -9.83
C ILE A 20 -5.66 3.73 -8.78
N ASP A 21 -5.16 4.96 -8.71
CA ASP A 21 -5.81 6.02 -7.96
C ASP A 21 -7.02 6.52 -8.75
N PRO A 22 -8.25 6.28 -8.28
CA PRO A 22 -9.47 6.66 -8.99
C PRO A 22 -9.68 8.18 -9.08
N LYS A 23 -8.95 8.99 -8.28
CA LYS A 23 -9.04 10.45 -8.36
C LYS A 23 -8.13 11.05 -9.44
N THR A 24 -6.95 10.46 -9.62
CA THR A 24 -5.93 11.01 -10.54
C THR A 24 -5.74 10.16 -11.79
N GLY A 25 -6.29 8.94 -11.82
CA GLY A 25 -6.08 7.97 -12.90
C GLY A 25 -4.66 7.40 -12.95
N LYS A 26 -3.81 7.72 -11.96
CA LYS A 26 -2.40 7.30 -11.95
C LYS A 26 -2.26 5.89 -11.38
N ALA A 27 -1.32 5.14 -11.94
CA ALA A 27 -0.92 3.86 -11.37
C ALA A 27 -0.25 4.09 -10.01
N ILE A 28 -0.71 3.35 -9.01
CA ILE A 28 -0.15 3.34 -7.66
C ILE A 28 0.57 2.00 -7.44
N TYR A 29 1.75 2.08 -6.83
CA TYR A 29 2.50 0.88 -6.49
C TYR A 29 1.92 0.24 -5.23
N VAL A 30 1.45 -1.00 -5.35
CA VAL A 30 0.91 -1.80 -4.25
C VAL A 30 1.78 -3.06 -4.08
N PRO A 31 2.43 -3.26 -2.92
CA PRO A 31 3.23 -4.45 -2.68
C PRO A 31 2.33 -5.66 -2.44
N TYR A 32 2.35 -6.64 -3.34
CA TYR A 32 1.56 -7.85 -3.21
C TYR A 32 2.28 -8.93 -2.40
N THR A 33 3.61 -9.04 -2.56
CA THR A 33 4.39 -10.11 -1.93
C THR A 33 4.80 -9.77 -0.49
N TYR A 34 4.99 -10.81 0.32
CA TYR A 34 5.47 -10.66 1.70
C TYR A 34 6.86 -10.01 1.77
N ARG A 35 7.72 -10.32 0.78
CA ARG A 35 9.07 -9.78 0.70
C ARG A 35 9.06 -8.27 0.49
N GLU A 36 8.29 -7.78 -0.49
CA GLU A 36 8.14 -6.35 -0.77
C GLU A 36 7.58 -5.58 0.43
N LYS A 37 6.59 -6.16 1.13
CA LYS A 37 6.04 -5.57 2.36
C LYS A 37 7.10 -5.45 3.47
N LYS A 38 7.98 -6.43 3.60
CA LYS A 38 9.08 -6.42 4.58
C LYS A 38 10.14 -5.37 4.22
N ASP A 39 10.48 -5.28 2.94
CA ASP A 39 11.46 -4.31 2.45
C ASP A 39 10.94 -2.87 2.60
N GLN A 40 9.67 -2.61 2.25
CA GLN A 40 9.04 -1.30 2.46
C GLN A 40 8.96 -0.94 3.95
N LYS A 41 8.63 -1.92 4.81
CA LYS A 41 8.67 -1.72 6.27
C LYS A 41 10.08 -1.36 6.72
N SER A 42 11.10 -2.10 6.28
CA SER A 42 12.51 -1.85 6.63
C SER A 42 12.94 -0.42 6.24
N GLU A 43 12.60 0.01 5.03
CA GLU A 43 12.95 1.35 4.54
C GLU A 43 12.28 2.47 5.36
N LEU A 44 11.00 2.30 5.69
CA LEU A 44 10.31 3.22 6.60
C LEU A 44 10.95 3.27 7.99
N TYR A 45 11.40 2.14 8.54
CA TYR A 45 12.09 2.11 9.83
C TYR A 45 13.45 2.82 9.81
N LYS A 46 14.19 2.74 8.70
CA LYS A 46 15.45 3.49 8.54
C LYS A 46 15.20 5.00 8.48
N SER A 47 14.13 5.43 7.80
CA SER A 47 13.79 6.86 7.66
C SER A 47 13.34 7.52 8.97
N ILE A 48 12.98 6.74 10.00
CA ILE A 48 12.52 7.24 11.31
C ILE A 48 13.67 7.31 12.32
N ARG A 49 14.87 6.84 11.96
CA ARG A 49 16.08 6.90 12.79
C ARG A 49 16.96 8.07 12.41
#